data_AF-A0A9Y2AYK8-F1
#
_entry.id   AF-A0A9Y2AYK8-F1
#
_cell.length_a   1.000
_cell.length_b   1.000
_cell.length_c   1.000
_cell.angle_alpha   90.00
_cell.angle_beta   90.00
_cell.angle_gamma   90.00
#
_symmetry.space_group_name_H-M   'P 1'
#
loop_
_entity.id
_entity.type
_entity.pdbx_description
1 polymer ?
#
loop_
_entity_poly.entity_id
_entity_poly.type
_entity_poly.pdbx_seq_one_letter_code
_entity_poly.pdbx_strand_id
1 'polypeptide(L)' 'MSSGAEANAGTTAVREGYAFDEGALADWIRAHIPDFSGPLTVEQFKGGQSNPTIG' A
#
# COMPACT_ATOMS: atom_id res chain seq x y z
N MET A 1 21.74 4.65 18.81
CA MET A 1 21.85 4.37 17.37
C MET A 1 20.54 3.73 16.95
N SER A 2 19.71 4.41 16.16
CA SER A 2 18.49 3.78 15.62
C SER A 2 18.88 2.78 14.55
N SER A 3 18.33 1.58 14.64
CA SER A 3 18.64 0.50 13.72
C SER A 3 18.02 0.82 12.36
N GLY A 4 18.67 0.45 11.25
CA GLY A 4 18.15 0.70 9.89
C GLY A 4 16.75 0.10 9.65
N ALA A 5 16.32 -0.86 10.45
CA ALA A 5 14.96 -1.40 10.45
C ALA A 5 13.90 -0.38 10.91
N GLU A 6 14.18 0.45 11.92
CA GLU A 6 13.26 1.48 12.41
C GLU A 6 13.09 2.61 11.39
N ALA A 7 14.15 2.92 10.63
CA ALA A 7 14.12 3.94 9.58
C ALA A 7 13.21 3.56 8.39
N ASN A 8 12.91 2.28 8.22
CA ASN A 8 12.03 1.75 7.18
C ASN A 8 10.66 1.30 7.73
N ALA A 9 10.35 1.61 8.99
CA ALA A 9 9.07 1.26 9.59
C ALA A 9 7.96 2.28 9.22
N GLY A 10 6.78 1.77 8.89
CA GLY A 10 5.59 2.57 8.56
C GLY A 10 5.40 2.87 7.07
N THR A 11 4.41 3.71 6.78
CA THR A 11 3.98 4.06 5.42
C THR A 11 4.18 5.55 5.13
N THR A 12 4.10 5.91 3.85
CA THR A 12 4.15 7.27 3.32
C THR A 12 3.19 7.37 2.13
N ALA A 13 2.84 8.59 1.72
CA ALA A 13 2.16 8.81 0.44
C ALA A 13 2.95 8.15 -0.71
N VAL A 14 2.23 7.63 -1.70
CA VAL A 14 2.81 7.01 -2.88
C VAL A 14 3.72 8.02 -3.59
N ARG A 15 4.96 7.63 -3.85
CA ARG A 15 5.94 8.48 -4.54
C ARG A 15 5.50 8.75 -5.98
N GLU A 16 5.78 9.96 -6.46
CA GLU A 16 5.60 10.33 -7.85
C GLU A 16 6.32 9.33 -8.77
N GLY A 17 5.63 8.85 -9.82
CA GLY A 17 6.12 7.79 -10.71
C GLY A 17 5.73 6.35 -10.31
N TYR A 18 5.21 6.14 -9.10
CA TYR A 18 4.61 4.86 -8.66
C TYR A 18 3.10 4.95 -8.43
N ALA A 19 2.49 6.08 -8.78
CA ALA A 19 1.05 6.26 -8.71
C ALA A 19 0.34 5.37 -9.74
N PHE A 20 -0.87 4.94 -9.40
CA PHE A 20 -1.74 4.13 -10.25
C PHE A 20 -3.19 4.58 -10.08
N ASP A 21 -4.10 4.03 -10.88
CA ASP A 21 -5.53 4.35 -10.82
C ASP A 21 -6.17 3.72 -9.58
N GLU A 22 -6.25 4.50 -8.49
CA GLU A 22 -6.90 4.11 -7.25
C GLU A 22 -8.41 3.86 -7.43
N GLY A 23 -9.05 4.49 -8.41
CA GLY A 23 -10.46 4.27 -8.73
C GLY A 23 -10.70 2.87 -9.30
N ALA A 24 -9.90 2.50 -10.31
CA ALA A 24 -9.94 1.16 -10.88
C ALA A 24 -9.64 0.07 -9.84
N LEU A 25 -8.69 0.31 -8.92
CA LEU A 25 -8.44 -0.60 -7.79
C LEU A 25 -9.65 -0.68 -6.86
N ALA A 26 -10.26 0.45 -6.51
CA ALA A 26 -11.43 0.47 -5.62
C ALA A 26 -12.62 -0.29 -6.22
N ASP A 27 -12.87 -0.14 -7.53
CA ASP A 27 -13.92 -0.91 -8.23
C ASP A 27 -13.61 -2.41 -8.25
N TRP A 28 -12.36 -2.78 -8.50
CA TRP A 28 -11.94 -4.17 -8.43
C TRP A 28 -12.14 -4.75 -7.01
N ILE A 29 -11.74 -4.02 -5.96
CA ILE A 29 -11.92 -4.45 -4.57
C ILE A 29 -13.40 -4.66 -4.24
N ARG A 30 -14.28 -3.71 -4.61
CA ARG A 30 -15.73 -3.84 -4.37
C ARG A 30 -16.33 -5.06 -5.06
N ALA A 31 -15.82 -5.42 -6.24
CA ALA A 31 -16.29 -6.57 -6.98
C ALA A 31 -15.80 -7.92 -6.41
N HIS A 32 -14.65 -7.95 -5.72
CA HIS A 32 -13.99 -9.21 -5.33
C HIS A 32 -13.95 -9.44 -3.81
N ILE A 33 -14.06 -8.40 -3.00
CA ILE A 33 -14.03 -8.50 -1.54
C ILE A 33 -15.45 -8.26 -1.01
N PRO A 34 -16.19 -9.30 -0.62
CA PRO A 34 -17.50 -9.14 -0.01
C PRO A 34 -17.38 -8.29 1.27
N ASP A 35 -18.42 -7.50 1.54
CA ASP A 35 -18.53 -6.59 2.69
C ASP A 35 -17.51 -5.43 2.73
N PHE A 36 -16.67 -5.23 1.70
CA PHE A 36 -15.88 -4.01 1.59
C PHE A 36 -16.77 -2.80 1.32
N SER A 37 -16.69 -1.80 2.20
CA SER A 37 -17.44 -0.54 2.11
C SER A 37 -16.63 0.62 2.63
N GLY A 38 -16.85 1.81 2.07
CA GLY A 38 -16.17 3.04 2.47
C GLY A 38 -15.04 3.48 1.53
N PRO A 39 -14.28 4.53 1.92
CA PRO A 39 -13.19 5.08 1.13
C PRO A 39 -11.98 4.16 1.11
N LEU A 40 -11.28 4.11 -0.02
CA LEU A 40 -9.98 3.45 -0.17
C LEU A 40 -8.87 4.50 0.02
N THR A 41 -7.85 4.18 0.80
CA THR A 41 -6.62 4.98 0.92
C THR A 41 -5.43 4.08 0.62
N VAL A 42 -4.55 4.53 -0.27
CA VAL A 42 -3.33 3.81 -0.65
C VAL A 42 -2.10 4.50 -0.06
N GLU A 43 -1.23 3.72 0.59
CA GLU A 43 0.06 4.19 1.08
C GLU A 43 1.19 3.22 0.70
N GLN A 44 2.43 3.72 0.67
CA GLN A 44 3.63 2.97 0.33
C GLN A 44 4.51 2.75 1.58
N PHE A 45 5.10 1.57 1.73
CA PHE A 45 6.07 1.32 2.82
C PHE A 45 7.34 2.16 2.68
N LYS A 46 7.82 2.67 3.82
CA LYS A 46 9.14 3.30 3.90
C LYS A 46 10.22 2.25 3.58
N GLY A 47 11.12 2.57 2.66
CA GLY A 47 12.21 1.67 2.24
C GLY A 47 11.88 0.70 1.11
N GLY A 48 10.67 0.73 0.52
CA GLY A 48 10.35 -0.09 -0.64
C GLY A 48 10.37 -1.59 -0.37
N GLN A 49 9.96 -2.01 0.83
CA GLN A 49 9.80 -3.43 1.18
C GLN A 49 8.87 -4.09 0.16
N SER A 50 9.41 -4.98 -0.67
CA SER A 50 8.64 -5.74 -1.66
C SER A 50 7.57 -6.60 -0.97
N ASN A 51 6.45 -6.85 -1.66
CA ASN A 51 5.39 -7.72 -1.15
C ASN A 51 5.97 -9.09 -0.78
N PRO A 52 6.01 -9.47 0.52
CA PRO A 52 6.58 -10.74 0.93
C PRO A 52 5.71 -11.86 0.36
N THR A 53 6.28 -12.69 -0.51
CA THR A 53 5.61 -13.93 -0.91
C THR A 53 5.99 -14.95 0.15
N ILE A 54 5.15 -15.11 1.17
CA ILE A 54 5.24 -16.26 2.07
C ILE A 54 4.83 -17.50 1.27
N GLY A 55 5.80 -18.36 0.97
CA GLY A 55 5.59 -19.66 0.33
C GLY A 55 5.08 -20.71 1.30
#